data_AF-A0A2D5AGN9-F1
#
_entry.id   AF-A0A2D5AGN9-F1
#
_cell.length_a   1.000
_cell.length_b   1.000
_cell.length_c   1.000
_cell.angle_alpha   90.00
_cell.angle_beta   90.00
_cell.angle_gamma   90.00
#
_symmetry.space_group_name_H-M   'P 1'
#
loop_
_entity.id
_entity.type
_entity.pdbx_description
1 polymer ?
#
loop_
_entity_poly.entity_id
_entity_poly.type
_entity_poly.pdbx_seq_one_letter_code
_entity_poly.pdbx_strand_id
1 'polypeptide(L)'
;MKQVERTSLVEVAYTLRADGPEGEELETCTEEAPFVFRMGDEEALEAFEQQLLGKKAGEPFSFVIACEDAYGDETEEAIVALPKETFMVDGKIDEEVMKPGEVVPLEDDEGNELIGVVVEVEGDVVHVDFNHPLAGLDLHFEGVIVALGA
;
A
#
# COMPACT_ATOMS: atom_id res chain seq x y z
N MET A 1 14.37 -13.25 -26.69
CA MET A 1 14.31 -12.16 -25.68
C MET A 1 13.58 -12.73 -24.48
N LYS A 2 14.10 -12.52 -23.28
CA LYS A 2 13.45 -12.98 -22.05
C LYS A 2 12.15 -12.18 -21.86
N GLN A 3 11.11 -12.83 -21.37
CA GLN A 3 9.81 -12.24 -21.05
C GLN A 3 9.54 -12.43 -19.56
N VAL A 4 8.66 -11.62 -19.00
CA VAL A 4 8.15 -11.81 -17.64
C VAL A 4 7.37 -13.13 -17.58
N GLU A 5 7.81 -14.01 -16.68
CA GLU A 5 7.18 -15.28 -16.35
C GLU A 5 6.85 -15.31 -14.84
N ARG A 6 5.98 -16.23 -14.40
CA ARG A 6 5.43 -16.31 -13.02
C ARG A 6 6.45 -16.49 -11.88
N THR A 7 7.74 -16.63 -12.18
CA THR A 7 8.82 -16.74 -11.19
C THR A 7 9.98 -15.80 -11.50
N SER A 8 9.77 -14.84 -12.41
CA SER A 8 10.80 -13.90 -12.82
C SER A 8 11.06 -12.89 -11.70
N LEU A 9 12.32 -12.55 -11.50
CA LEU A 9 12.69 -11.31 -10.81
C LEU A 9 12.52 -10.16 -11.81
N VAL A 10 11.71 -9.16 -11.47
CA VAL A 10 11.36 -8.06 -12.38
C VAL A 10 11.79 -6.74 -11.73
N GLU A 11 12.45 -5.89 -12.52
CA GLU A 11 12.77 -4.52 -12.13
C GLU A 11 11.92 -3.57 -12.97
N VAL A 12 11.17 -2.68 -12.31
CA VAL A 12 10.29 -1.71 -12.97
C VAL A 12 10.55 -0.29 -12.46
N ALA A 13 10.46 0.67 -13.36
CA ALA A 13 10.37 2.08 -13.03
C ALA A 13 8.95 2.54 -13.40
N TYR A 14 8.26 3.19 -12.48
CA TYR A 14 6.89 3.65 -12.69
C TYR A 14 6.55 4.89 -11.87
N THR A 15 5.47 5.54 -12.27
CA THR A 15 4.73 6.50 -11.47
C THR A 15 3.35 5.94 -11.19
N LEU A 16 2.95 5.96 -9.92
CA LEU A 16 1.64 5.57 -9.44
C LEU A 16 0.81 6.84 -9.18
N ARG A 17 -0.40 6.87 -9.75
CA ARG A 17 -1.36 7.96 -9.56
C ARG A 17 -2.71 7.45 -9.04
N ALA A 18 -3.36 8.26 -8.21
CA ALA A 18 -4.73 8.02 -7.78
C ALA A 18 -5.74 8.39 -8.88
N ASP A 19 -6.83 7.65 -9.01
CA ASP A 19 -8.00 8.00 -9.85
C ASP A 19 -7.68 8.30 -11.33
N GLY A 20 -6.66 7.63 -11.87
CA GLY A 20 -6.30 7.70 -13.29
C GLY A 20 -5.06 8.55 -13.62
N PRO A 21 -4.83 8.84 -14.93
CA PRO A 21 -3.58 9.42 -15.41
C PRO A 21 -3.38 10.91 -15.04
N GLU A 22 -4.44 11.63 -14.71
CA GLU A 22 -4.39 13.06 -14.33
C GLU A 22 -4.47 13.28 -12.81
N GLY A 23 -4.57 12.21 -12.02
CA GLY A 23 -4.69 12.34 -10.58
C GLY A 23 -3.36 12.53 -9.85
N GLU A 24 -3.49 12.59 -8.53
CA GLU A 24 -2.36 12.87 -7.63
C GLU A 24 -1.29 11.79 -7.76
N GLU A 25 -0.03 12.21 -7.81
CA GLU A 25 1.10 11.29 -7.76
C GLU A 25 1.29 10.77 -6.34
N LEU A 26 1.14 9.46 -6.16
CA LEU A 26 1.24 8.80 -4.87
C LEU A 26 2.66 8.25 -4.64
N GLU A 27 3.26 7.67 -5.68
CA GLU A 27 4.57 7.05 -5.61
C GLU A 27 5.29 7.13 -6.96
N THR A 28 6.62 7.24 -6.93
CA THR A 28 7.46 7.18 -8.12
C THR A 28 8.70 6.34 -7.85
N CYS A 29 8.93 5.32 -8.68
CA CYS A 29 10.14 4.52 -8.75
C CYS A 29 10.89 4.84 -10.05
N THR A 30 12.12 5.31 -9.95
CA THR A 30 12.92 5.71 -11.13
C THR A 30 13.78 4.55 -11.64
N GLU A 31 14.33 4.66 -12.85
CA GLU A 31 15.27 3.65 -13.37
C GLU A 31 16.57 3.55 -12.55
N GLU A 32 16.91 4.59 -11.76
CA GLU A 32 18.07 4.59 -10.85
C GLU A 32 17.79 3.88 -9.52
N ALA A 33 16.51 3.78 -9.14
CA ALA A 33 16.02 3.07 -7.96
C ALA A 33 14.73 2.33 -8.32
N PRO A 34 14.81 1.30 -9.19
CA PRO A 34 13.64 0.58 -9.66
C PRO A 34 13.02 -0.23 -8.53
N PHE A 35 11.71 -0.41 -8.59
CA PHE A 35 11.04 -1.39 -7.75
C PHE A 35 11.39 -2.79 -8.25
N VAL A 36 11.91 -3.62 -7.34
CA VAL A 36 12.37 -4.97 -7.64
C VAL A 36 11.54 -5.95 -6.83
N PHE A 37 10.88 -6.87 -7.51
CA PHE A 37 10.03 -7.87 -6.90
C PHE A 37 10.09 -9.19 -7.66
N ARG A 38 9.76 -10.28 -6.98
CA ARG A 38 9.59 -11.59 -7.61
C ARG A 38 8.11 -11.84 -7.89
N MET A 39 7.81 -12.17 -9.14
CA MET A 39 6.47 -12.61 -9.53
C MET A 39 6.03 -13.80 -8.67
N GLY A 40 4.84 -13.69 -8.07
CA GLY A 40 4.21 -14.74 -7.28
C GLY A 40 4.68 -14.86 -5.83
N ASP A 41 5.53 -13.96 -5.33
CA ASP A 41 5.96 -13.91 -3.92
C ASP A 41 5.11 -12.93 -3.08
N GLU A 42 3.99 -12.42 -3.64
CA GLU A 42 3.05 -11.51 -2.95
C GLU A 42 3.69 -10.17 -2.52
N GLU A 43 4.85 -9.83 -3.10
CA GLU A 43 5.53 -8.53 -2.91
C GLU A 43 4.84 -7.38 -3.67
N ALA A 44 4.06 -7.70 -4.70
CA ALA A 44 3.29 -6.76 -5.51
C ALA A 44 1.84 -7.23 -5.66
N LEU A 45 0.93 -6.30 -6.00
CA LEU A 45 -0.48 -6.61 -6.24
C LEU A 45 -0.62 -7.68 -7.34
N GLU A 46 -1.46 -8.69 -7.13
CA GLU A 46 -1.66 -9.75 -8.13
C GLU A 46 -2.09 -9.14 -9.48
N ALA A 47 -3.00 -8.18 -9.47
CA ALA A 47 -3.44 -7.48 -10.68
C ALA A 47 -2.28 -6.75 -11.39
N PHE A 48 -1.33 -6.19 -10.63
CA PHE A 48 -0.13 -5.57 -11.19
C PHE A 48 0.75 -6.62 -11.89
N GLU A 49 1.01 -7.74 -11.22
CA GLU A 49 1.77 -8.85 -11.80
C GLU A 49 1.15 -9.36 -13.11
N GLN A 50 -0.17 -9.56 -13.14
CA GLN A 50 -0.88 -10.05 -14.33
C GLN A 50 -0.68 -9.13 -15.54
N GLN A 51 -0.66 -7.80 -15.32
CA GLN A 51 -0.45 -6.82 -16.38
C GLN A 51 0.98 -6.85 -16.94
N LEU A 52 1.95 -7.33 -16.16
CA LEU A 52 3.34 -7.42 -16.58
C LEU A 52 3.70 -8.75 -17.26
N LEU A 53 2.90 -9.80 -17.06
CA LEU A 53 3.14 -11.11 -17.67
C LEU A 53 3.33 -11.02 -19.20
N GLY A 54 4.39 -11.67 -19.70
CA GLY A 54 4.72 -11.70 -21.13
C GLY A 54 5.40 -10.44 -21.67
N LYS A 55 5.48 -9.34 -20.90
CA LYS A 55 6.25 -8.15 -21.27
C LYS A 55 7.75 -8.42 -21.28
N LYS A 56 8.50 -7.56 -21.96
CA LYS A 56 9.97 -7.64 -22.07
C LYS A 56 10.62 -6.42 -21.44
N ALA A 57 11.89 -6.57 -21.08
CA ALA A 57 12.72 -5.42 -20.71
C ALA A 57 12.70 -4.35 -21.82
N GLY A 58 12.54 -3.09 -21.42
CA GLY A 58 12.35 -1.92 -22.27
C GLY A 58 10.93 -1.71 -22.79
N GLU A 59 9.97 -2.61 -22.52
CA GLU A 59 8.58 -2.39 -22.92
C GLU A 59 7.85 -1.49 -21.90
N PRO A 60 7.15 -0.45 -22.37
CA PRO A 60 6.34 0.39 -21.50
C PRO A 60 5.05 -0.32 -21.09
N PHE A 61 4.47 0.16 -20.01
CA PHE A 61 3.14 -0.20 -19.55
C PHE A 61 2.40 1.02 -19.01
N SER A 62 1.08 1.02 -19.19
CA SER A 62 0.16 1.97 -18.59
C SER A 62 -1.17 1.23 -18.42
N PHE A 63 -1.65 1.14 -17.19
CA PHE A 63 -2.91 0.48 -16.86
C PHE A 63 -3.45 0.99 -15.52
N VAL A 64 -4.74 0.77 -15.31
CA VAL A 64 -5.43 1.04 -14.05
C VAL A 64 -5.77 -0.28 -13.37
N ILE A 65 -5.58 -0.34 -12.06
CA ILE A 65 -6.08 -1.39 -11.18
C ILE A 65 -7.21 -0.76 -10.36
N ALA A 66 -8.40 -1.34 -10.40
CA ALA A 66 -9.51 -0.86 -9.59
C ALA A 66 -9.22 -1.06 -8.10
N CYS A 67 -9.78 -0.23 -7.22
CA CYS A 67 -9.58 -0.36 -5.78
C CYS A 67 -9.84 -1.81 -5.28
N GLU A 68 -10.88 -2.48 -5.79
CA GLU A 68 -11.25 -3.87 -5.45
C GLU A 68 -10.16 -4.91 -5.75
N ASP A 69 -9.33 -4.66 -6.77
CA ASP A 69 -8.21 -5.51 -7.19
C ASP A 69 -6.85 -5.03 -6.63
N ALA A 70 -6.87 -3.95 -5.84
CA ALA A 70 -5.71 -3.34 -5.19
C ALA A 70 -5.79 -3.47 -3.67
N TYR A 71 -6.21 -2.41 -2.98
CA TYR A 71 -6.27 -2.33 -1.51
C TYR A 71 -7.70 -2.34 -0.95
N GLY A 72 -8.69 -2.65 -1.78
CA GLY A 72 -10.11 -2.64 -1.45
C GLY A 72 -10.70 -1.24 -1.35
N ASP A 73 -12.00 -1.19 -1.08
CA ASP A 73 -12.70 0.04 -0.70
C ASP A 73 -12.32 0.47 0.72
N GLU A 74 -12.38 1.78 0.97
CA GLU A 74 -12.41 2.29 2.34
C GLU A 74 -13.66 1.75 3.05
N THR A 75 -13.49 1.17 4.24
CA THR A 75 -14.60 0.63 5.02
C THR A 75 -14.64 1.22 6.43
N GLU A 76 -15.84 1.56 6.88
CA GLU A 76 -16.09 1.97 8.27
C GLU A 76 -15.77 0.82 9.26
N GLU A 77 -15.75 -0.43 8.79
CA GLU A 77 -15.38 -1.59 9.60
C GLU A 77 -13.89 -1.61 9.98
N ALA A 78 -13.04 -0.91 9.21
CA ALA A 78 -11.62 -0.74 9.52
C ALA A 78 -11.39 0.41 10.52
N ILE A 79 -12.42 1.15 10.93
CA ILE A 79 -12.36 2.10 12.02
C ILE A 79 -12.72 1.39 13.32
N VAL A 80 -11.72 1.15 14.17
CA VAL A 80 -11.88 0.40 15.41
C VAL A 80 -11.88 1.33 16.62
N ALA A 81 -12.83 1.10 17.52
CA ALA A 81 -12.91 1.76 18.82
C ALA A 81 -12.00 1.02 19.82
N LEU A 82 -10.90 1.65 20.22
CA LEU A 82 -9.93 1.10 21.16
C LEU A 82 -9.98 1.85 22.51
N PRO A 83 -9.85 1.16 23.65
CA PRO A 83 -9.74 1.83 24.94
C PRO A 83 -8.43 2.61 24.99
N LYS A 84 -8.43 3.79 25.64
CA LYS A 84 -7.21 4.60 25.83
C LYS A 84 -6.05 3.84 26.47
N GLU A 85 -6.36 2.81 27.26
CA GLU A 85 -5.37 1.93 27.89
C GLU A 85 -4.46 1.21 26.87
N THR A 86 -4.95 0.98 25.65
CA THR A 86 -4.15 0.40 24.55
C THR A 86 -2.96 1.27 24.17
N PHE A 87 -3.05 2.59 24.36
CA PHE A 87 -2.02 3.57 23.98
C PHE A 87 -1.10 3.95 25.15
N MET A 88 -1.11 3.17 26.25
CA MET A 88 -0.22 3.42 27.38
C MET A 88 1.20 2.93 27.09
N VAL A 89 2.16 3.84 27.13
CA VAL A 89 3.60 3.52 27.04
C VAL A 89 4.22 3.73 28.42
N ASP A 90 4.92 2.72 28.94
CA ASP A 90 5.55 2.75 30.28
C ASP A 90 4.56 3.09 31.43
N GLY A 91 3.30 2.66 31.29
CA GLY A 91 2.24 2.90 32.28
C GLY A 91 1.72 4.34 32.31
N LYS A 92 2.05 5.16 31.29
CA LYS A 92 1.47 6.48 31.08
C LYS A 92 0.77 6.53 29.73
N ILE A 93 -0.41 7.13 29.74
CA ILE A 93 -1.09 7.53 28.52
C ILE A 93 -0.26 8.64 27.89
N ASP A 94 0.20 8.42 26.66
CA ASP A 94 0.80 9.47 25.86
C ASP A 94 -0.32 10.24 25.14
N GLU A 95 -0.70 11.40 25.68
CA GLU A 95 -1.77 12.21 25.10
C GLU A 95 -1.38 12.82 23.75
N GLU A 96 -0.10 12.78 23.37
CA GLU A 96 0.32 13.28 22.07
C GLU A 96 -0.05 12.33 20.93
N VAL A 97 0.04 11.02 21.15
CA VAL A 97 -0.27 10.00 20.13
C VAL A 97 -1.77 9.76 19.94
N MET A 98 -2.60 10.28 20.84
CA MET A 98 -4.07 10.15 20.78
C MET A 98 -4.75 11.43 20.27
N LYS A 99 -4.09 12.19 19.39
CA LYS A 99 -4.72 13.34 18.73
C LYS A 99 -5.24 12.92 17.35
N PRO A 100 -6.41 13.43 16.91
CA PRO A 100 -6.88 13.21 15.54
C PRO A 100 -5.81 13.57 14.51
N GLY A 101 -5.56 12.64 13.57
CA GLY A 101 -4.53 12.72 12.54
C GLY A 101 -3.19 12.09 12.91
N GLU A 102 -2.99 11.65 14.15
CA GLU A 102 -1.74 11.00 14.55
C GLU A 102 -1.70 9.54 14.08
N VAL A 103 -0.51 9.13 13.63
CA VAL A 103 -0.24 7.77 13.19
C VAL A 103 0.20 6.93 14.39
N VAL A 104 -0.49 5.80 14.59
CA VAL A 104 -0.27 4.91 15.72
C VAL A 104 0.09 3.50 15.24
N PRO A 105 1.31 3.00 15.53
CA PRO A 105 1.63 1.60 15.31
C PRO A 105 0.98 0.74 16.40
N LEU A 106 0.26 -0.29 15.97
CA LEU A 106 -0.42 -1.27 16.80
C LEU A 106 -0.08 -2.68 16.31
N GLU A 107 -0.42 -3.70 17.11
CA GLU A 107 -0.19 -5.10 16.77
C GLU A 107 -1.54 -5.82 16.76
N ASP A 108 -1.79 -6.66 15.76
CA ASP A 108 -2.97 -7.52 15.71
C ASP A 108 -2.80 -8.80 16.57
N ASP A 109 -3.84 -9.64 16.69
CA ASP A 109 -3.80 -10.88 17.48
C ASP A 109 -2.75 -11.90 16.97
N GLU A 110 -2.42 -11.84 15.67
CA GLU A 110 -1.40 -12.68 15.04
C GLU A 110 0.04 -12.13 15.19
N GLY A 111 0.20 -10.95 15.78
CA GLY A 111 1.51 -10.32 15.99
C GLY A 111 2.01 -9.48 14.81
N ASN A 112 1.14 -9.16 13.83
CA ASN A 112 1.52 -8.29 12.73
C ASN A 112 1.39 -6.82 13.13
N GLU A 113 2.37 -6.01 12.73
CA GLU A 113 2.33 -4.57 12.92
C GLU A 113 1.31 -3.94 11.96
N LEU A 114 0.32 -3.26 12.54
CA LEU A 114 -0.68 -2.45 11.85
C LEU A 114 -0.38 -0.98 12.09
N ILE A 115 -0.51 -0.17 11.05
CA ILE A 115 -0.42 1.28 11.17
C ILE A 115 -1.83 1.84 11.06
N GLY A 116 -2.29 2.48 12.12
CA GLY A 116 -3.58 3.17 12.15
C GLY A 116 -3.43 4.68 12.25
N VAL A 117 -4.50 5.41 11.93
CA VAL A 117 -4.60 6.86 12.11
C VAL A 117 -5.72 7.18 13.08
N VAL A 118 -5.44 7.98 14.11
CA VAL A 118 -6.48 8.39 15.06
C VAL A 118 -7.48 9.31 14.34
N VAL A 119 -8.75 8.93 14.33
CA VAL A 119 -9.83 9.72 13.71
C VAL A 119 -10.47 10.64 14.74
N GLU A 120 -10.78 10.09 15.91
CA GLU A 120 -11.52 10.78 16.95
C GLU A 120 -11.20 10.22 18.33
N VAL A 121 -11.28 11.05 19.36
CA VAL A 121 -11.18 10.62 20.75
C VAL A 121 -12.43 11.04 21.50
N GLU A 122 -13.20 10.06 21.95
CA GLU A 122 -14.44 10.28 22.71
C GLU A 122 -14.32 9.64 24.10
N GLY A 123 -14.27 10.48 25.15
CA GLY A 123 -14.21 9.99 26.54
C GLY A 123 -12.98 9.12 26.81
N ASP A 124 -13.19 7.84 27.05
CA ASP A 124 -12.15 6.81 27.31
C ASP A 124 -11.86 5.92 26.08
N VAL A 125 -12.43 6.26 24.92
CA VAL A 125 -12.29 5.52 23.67
C VAL A 125 -11.57 6.38 22.62
N VAL A 126 -10.74 5.71 21.81
CA VAL A 126 -10.03 6.28 20.66
C VAL A 126 -10.48 5.52 19.43
N HIS A 127 -11.01 6.23 18.44
CA HIS A 127 -11.33 5.68 17.13
C HIS A 127 -10.09 5.75 16.25
N VAL A 128 -9.64 4.59 15.76
CA VAL A 128 -8.47 4.47 14.92
C VAL A 128 -8.85 3.82 13.60
N ASP A 129 -8.50 4.49 12.51
CA ASP A 129 -8.68 4.03 11.14
C ASP A 129 -7.49 3.18 10.71
N PHE A 130 -7.76 1.94 10.32
CA PHE A 130 -6.78 0.98 9.80
C PHE A 130 -6.93 0.72 8.30
N ASN A 131 -7.70 1.54 7.57
CA ASN A 131 -7.73 1.47 6.12
C ASN A 131 -6.31 1.68 5.57
N HIS A 132 -5.96 0.93 4.53
CA HIS A 132 -4.71 1.15 3.82
C HIS A 132 -4.71 2.59 3.27
N PRO A 133 -3.59 3.33 3.27
CA PRO A 133 -3.54 4.72 2.77
C PRO A 133 -3.95 4.87 1.30
N LEU A 134 -3.98 3.77 0.55
CA LEU A 134 -4.40 3.70 -0.85
C LEU A 134 -5.77 3.00 -1.04
N ALA A 135 -6.48 2.68 0.04
CA ALA A 135 -7.82 2.10 -0.02
C ALA A 135 -8.81 3.09 -0.65
N GLY A 136 -9.80 2.57 -1.38
CA GLY A 136 -10.80 3.37 -2.09
C GLY A 136 -10.30 4.09 -3.34
N LEU A 137 -9.00 3.97 -3.69
CA LEU A 137 -8.41 4.61 -4.86
C LEU A 137 -8.22 3.62 -6.01
N ASP A 138 -8.63 4.01 -7.21
CA ASP A 138 -8.19 3.36 -8.44
C ASP A 138 -6.73 3.73 -8.71
N LEU A 139 -5.87 2.73 -8.92
CA LEU A 139 -4.43 2.90 -9.02
C LEU A 139 -3.97 2.86 -10.48
N HIS A 140 -3.51 4.01 -11.00
CA HIS A 140 -2.94 4.11 -12.33
C HIS A 140 -1.42 3.99 -12.29
N PHE A 141 -0.89 2.90 -12.87
CA PHE A 141 0.53 2.67 -13.01
C PHE A 141 0.97 2.99 -14.43
N GLU A 142 1.98 3.85 -14.58
CA GLU A 142 2.64 4.14 -15.85
C GLU A 142 4.15 4.00 -15.70
N GLY A 143 4.78 3.21 -16.58
CA GLY A 143 6.19 2.90 -16.41
C GLY A 143 6.79 2.03 -17.50
N VAL A 144 7.95 1.45 -17.20
CA VAL A 144 8.72 0.59 -18.09
C VAL A 144 9.34 -0.56 -17.31
N ILE A 145 9.41 -1.73 -17.95
CA ILE A 145 10.22 -2.85 -17.45
C ILE A 145 11.70 -2.48 -17.64
N VAL A 146 12.44 -2.27 -16.56
CA VAL A 146 13.86 -1.91 -16.61
C VAL A 146 14.70 -3.13 -16.95
N ALA A 147 14.52 -4.21 -16.20
CA ALA A 147 15.30 -5.44 -16.37
C ALA A 147 14.53 -6.69 -15.91
N LEU A 148 15.02 -7.85 -16.33
CA LEU A 148 14.53 -9.16 -15.91
C LEU A 148 15.71 -9.96 -15.33
N GLY A 149 15.65 -10.24 -14.04
CA GLY A 149 16.62 -11.08 -13.33
C GLY A 149 16.41 -12.57 -13.62
N ALA A 150 17.38 -13.39 -13.18
CA ALA A 150 17.39 -14.84 -13.38
C ALA A 150 16.43 -15.58 -12.45
#